data_AF-A0A8S3IAQ4-F1
#
_entry.id   AF-A0A8S3IAQ4-F1
#
_cell.length_a   1.000
_cell.length_b   1.000
_cell.length_c   1.000
_cell.angle_alpha   90.00
_cell.angle_beta   90.00
_cell.angle_gamma   90.00
#
_symmetry.space_group_name_H-M   'P 1'
#
loop_
_entity.id
_entity.type
_entity.pdbx_description
1 polymer ?
#
loop_
_entity_poly.entity_id
_entity_poly.type
_entity_poly.pdbx_seq_one_letter_code
_entity_poly.pdbx_strand_id
1 'polypeptide(L)'
;MDGSVINKEGIEKLLTMLPTEEEKNRIIEAQMASTDIPLGNAEQFLLTLASVVELEARLKLWLFKLDFDNIELEIAEPLMDLKNGMKILKDNKTFRHIMEVLLAVGNYLNGVE
;
A
#
# COMPACT_ATOMS: atom_id res chain seq x y z
N MET A 1 6.55 14.45 -6.55
CA MET A 1 6.65 13.01 -6.89
C MET A 1 5.76 12.78 -8.08
N ASP A 2 6.37 12.87 -9.27
CA ASP A 2 5.66 12.81 -10.55
C ASP A 2 5.62 11.34 -11.02
N GLY A 3 4.43 10.73 -10.98
CA GLY A 3 4.23 9.33 -11.36
C GLY A 3 4.48 9.03 -12.84
N SER A 4 4.70 10.06 -13.67
CA SER A 4 5.07 9.89 -15.08
C SER A 4 6.56 9.65 -15.31
N VAL A 5 7.40 9.92 -14.30
CA VAL A 5 8.87 9.90 -14.43
C VAL A 5 9.49 8.62 -13.86
N ILE A 6 8.92 8.07 -12.79
CA ILE A 6 9.41 6.87 -12.11
C ILE A 6 8.23 5.95 -11.77
N ASN A 7 8.33 4.69 -12.19
CA ASN A 7 7.36 3.64 -11.90
C ASN A 7 7.69 2.90 -10.60
N LYS A 8 6.76 2.06 -10.14
CA LYS A 8 6.89 1.23 -8.93
C LYS A 8 8.20 0.42 -8.89
N GLU A 9 8.53 -0.26 -9.98
CA GLU A 9 9.76 -1.05 -10.11
C GLU A 9 11.03 -0.19 -9.96
N GLY A 10 11.02 1.03 -10.49
CA GLY A 10 12.12 1.97 -10.35
C GLY A 10 12.35 2.41 -8.89
N ILE A 11 11.27 2.65 -8.15
CA ILE A 11 11.33 2.99 -6.72
C ILE A 11 11.87 1.80 -5.91
N GLU A 12 11.38 0.59 -6.19
CA GLU A 12 11.83 -0.64 -5.52
C GLU A 12 13.33 -0.91 -5.77
N LYS A 13 13.80 -0.71 -7.01
CA LYS A 13 15.23 -0.79 -7.33
C LYS A 13 16.04 0.25 -6.57
N LEU A 14 15.59 1.51 -6.51
CA LEU A 14 16.29 2.55 -5.76
C LEU A 14 16.37 2.23 -4.26
N LEU A 15 15.30 1.67 -3.67
CA LEU A 15 15.29 1.22 -2.28
C LEU A 15 16.32 0.10 -2.03
N THR A 16 16.54 -0.79 -3.00
CA THR A 16 17.56 -1.86 -2.88
C THR A 16 19.01 -1.38 -3.07
N MET A 17 19.20 -0.18 -3.64
CA MET A 17 20.51 0.40 -3.95
C MET A 17 20.93 1.50 -2.97
N LEU A 18 20.16 1.75 -1.91
CA LEU A 18 20.52 2.73 -0.90
C LEU A 18 21.83 2.30 -0.21
N PRO A 19 22.87 3.16 -0.20
CA PRO A 19 24.11 2.82 0.47
C PRO A 19 23.89 2.76 1.97
N THR A 20 24.59 1.85 2.63
CA THR A 20 24.72 1.84 4.09
C THR A 20 25.59 3.00 4.57
N GLU A 21 25.44 3.39 5.84
CA GLU A 21 26.31 4.42 6.43
C GLU A 21 27.80 4.00 6.40
N GLU A 22 28.09 2.69 6.52
CA GLU A 22 29.46 2.18 6.43
C GLU A 22 30.03 2.34 5.02
N GLU A 23 29.27 1.98 3.98
CA GLU A 23 29.70 2.15 2.58
C GLU A 23 29.91 3.63 2.25
N LYS A 24 29.00 4.50 2.68
CA LYS A 24 29.11 5.94 2.52
C LYS A 24 30.39 6.48 3.16
N ASN A 25 30.68 6.09 4.39
CA ASN A 25 31.88 6.54 5.10
C ASN A 25 33.16 6.09 4.40
N ARG A 26 33.23 4.83 3.94
CA ARG A 26 34.38 4.33 3.17
C ARG A 26 34.63 5.08 1.87
N ILE A 27 33.56 5.42 1.14
CA ILE A 27 33.68 6.20 -0.10
C ILE A 27 34.22 7.61 0.19
N ILE A 28 33.73 8.24 1.26
CA ILE A 28 34.20 9.57 1.68
C ILE A 28 35.67 9.51 2.13
N GLU A 29 36.05 8.52 2.95
CA GLU A 29 37.43 8.33 3.41
C GLU A 29 38.39 8.11 2.25
N ALA A 30 38.03 7.26 1.28
CA ALA A 30 38.84 7.01 0.09
C ALA A 30 39.04 8.29 -0.73
N GLN A 31 37.99 9.11 -0.87
CA GLN A 31 38.08 10.37 -1.58
C GLN A 31 38.93 11.43 -0.84
N MET A 32 38.90 11.44 0.49
CA MET A 32 39.75 12.32 1.30
C MET A 32 41.22 11.87 1.28
N ALA A 33 41.47 10.56 1.24
CA ALA A 33 42.82 9.99 1.20
C ALA A 33 43.52 10.18 -0.16
N SER A 34 42.76 10.20 -1.26
CA SER A 34 43.29 10.32 -2.63
C SER A 34 42.51 11.36 -3.43
N THR A 35 42.69 12.64 -3.11
CA THR A 35 41.95 13.74 -3.74
C THR A 35 42.23 13.91 -5.24
N ASP A 36 43.36 13.39 -5.73
CA ASP A 36 43.76 13.43 -7.15
C ASP A 36 43.09 12.34 -8.01
N ILE A 37 42.45 11.34 -7.40
CA ILE A 37 41.81 10.21 -8.10
C ILE A 37 40.29 10.38 -8.02
N PRO A 38 39.59 10.53 -9.17
CA PRO A 38 38.14 10.68 -9.15
C PRO A 38 37.45 9.36 -8.80
N LEU A 39 36.33 9.47 -8.06
CA LEU A 39 35.42 8.34 -7.83
C LEU A 39 34.82 7.83 -9.15
N GLY A 40 34.62 6.52 -9.23
CA GLY A 40 33.90 5.88 -10.33
C GLY A 40 32.41 6.23 -10.34
N ASN A 41 31.76 5.97 -11.47
CA ASN A 41 30.34 6.31 -11.67
C ASN A 41 29.40 5.69 -10.61
N ALA A 42 29.71 4.47 -10.13
CA ALA A 42 28.91 3.80 -9.12
C ALA A 42 29.02 4.49 -7.74
N GLU A 43 30.22 4.91 -7.34
CA GLU A 43 30.46 5.60 -6.08
C GLU A 43 29.85 7.00 -6.09
N GLN A 44 29.97 7.72 -7.21
CA GLN A 44 29.28 9.01 -7.41
C GLN A 44 27.76 8.84 -7.32
N PHE A 45 27.21 7.77 -7.88
CA PHE A 45 25.78 7.47 -7.79
C PHE A 45 25.33 7.21 -6.35
N LEU A 46 26.06 6.39 -5.59
CA LEU A 46 25.76 6.13 -4.17
C LEU A 46 25.84 7.40 -3.32
N LEU A 47 26.85 8.24 -3.51
CA LEU A 47 26.93 9.54 -2.82
C LEU A 47 25.79 10.48 -3.19
N THR A 48 25.36 10.46 -4.46
CA THR A 48 24.20 11.24 -4.91
C THR A 48 22.94 10.77 -4.22
N LEU A 49 22.70 9.46 -4.11
CA LEU A 49 21.57 8.91 -3.34
C LEU A 49 21.64 9.32 -1.87
N ALA A 50 22.80 9.20 -1.24
CA ALA A 50 23.01 9.56 0.17
C ALA A 50 22.89 11.06 0.46
N SER A 51 23.08 11.91 -0.55
CA SER A 51 22.92 13.37 -0.42
C SER A 51 21.45 13.80 -0.29
N VAL A 52 20.52 12.96 -0.73
CA VAL A 52 19.10 13.27 -0.66
C VAL A 52 18.58 12.99 0.75
N VAL A 53 18.17 14.07 1.43
CA VAL A 53 17.63 14.01 2.79
C VAL A 53 16.42 13.06 2.85
N GLU A 54 16.49 12.10 3.77
CA GLU A 54 15.42 11.13 4.06
C GLU A 54 14.90 10.39 2.82
N LEU A 55 15.80 10.08 1.88
CA LEU A 55 15.44 9.44 0.61
C LEU A 55 14.62 8.16 0.81
N GLU A 56 15.00 7.30 1.75
CA GLU A 56 14.27 6.05 2.03
C GLU A 56 12.81 6.30 2.41
N ALA A 57 12.56 7.21 3.35
CA ALA A 57 11.21 7.56 3.78
C ALA A 57 10.40 8.16 2.63
N ARG A 58 11.02 9.02 1.81
CA ARG A 58 10.39 9.62 0.64
C ARG A 58 10.03 8.59 -0.43
N LEU A 59 10.91 7.62 -0.71
CA LEU A 59 10.66 6.54 -1.66
C LEU A 59 9.52 5.62 -1.17
N LYS A 60 9.50 5.29 0.12
CA LYS A 60 8.39 4.53 0.74
C LYS A 60 7.05 5.27 0.66
N LEU A 61 7.03 6.56 0.96
CA LEU A 61 5.83 7.39 0.83
C LEU A 61 5.38 7.53 -0.63
N TRP A 62 6.33 7.58 -1.57
CA TRP A 62 6.00 7.60 -2.98
C TRP A 62 5.36 6.29 -3.42
N LEU A 63 5.95 5.15 -3.04
CA LEU A 63 5.38 3.83 -3.30
C LEU A 63 3.94 3.73 -2.76
N PHE A 64 3.75 4.14 -1.51
CA PHE A 64 2.42 4.23 -0.90
C PHE A 64 1.46 5.10 -1.71
N LYS A 65 1.90 6.30 -2.12
CA LYS A 65 1.07 7.22 -2.91
C LYS A 65 0.65 6.63 -4.26
N LEU A 66 1.52 5.86 -4.92
CA LEU A 66 1.19 5.23 -6.21
C LEU A 66 0.13 4.14 -6.06
N ASP A 67 0.13 3.42 -4.94
CA ASP A 67 -0.80 2.32 -4.68
C ASP A 67 -2.04 2.76 -3.87
N PHE A 68 -2.07 3.99 -3.34
CA PHE A 68 -3.08 4.44 -2.38
C PHE A 68 -4.51 4.31 -2.91
N ASP A 69 -4.78 4.82 -4.12
CA ASP A 69 -6.11 4.80 -4.70
C ASP A 69 -6.59 3.36 -4.95
N ASN A 70 -5.68 2.45 -5.31
CA ASN A 70 -6.02 1.03 -5.48
C ASN A 70 -6.36 0.38 -4.13
N ILE A 71 -5.54 0.61 -3.10
CA ILE A 71 -5.77 0.09 -1.75
C ILE A 71 -7.08 0.62 -1.18
N GLU A 72 -7.38 1.90 -1.42
CA GLU A 72 -8.62 2.53 -0.98
C GLU A 72 -9.84 1.87 -1.64
N LEU A 73 -9.82 1.68 -2.96
CA LEU A 73 -10.89 1.02 -3.70
C LEU A 73 -11.08 -0.44 -3.29
N GLU A 74 -10.00 -1.21 -3.13
CA GLU A 74 -10.04 -2.61 -2.70
C GLU A 74 -10.72 -2.80 -1.34
N ILE A 75 -10.69 -1.78 -0.48
CA ILE A 75 -11.35 -1.80 0.84
C ILE A 75 -12.76 -1.21 0.75
N ALA A 76 -12.93 -0.10 0.02
CA ALA A 76 -14.18 0.63 -0.04
C ALA A 76 -15.29 -0.16 -0.74
N GLU A 77 -14.98 -0.85 -1.84
CA GLU A 77 -15.97 -1.61 -2.63
C GLU A 77 -16.64 -2.73 -1.81
N PRO A 78 -15.90 -3.66 -1.18
CA PRO A 78 -16.52 -4.73 -0.38
C PRO A 78 -17.35 -4.20 0.79
N LEU A 79 -16.91 -3.10 1.43
CA LEU A 79 -17.65 -2.48 2.52
C LEU A 79 -18.96 -1.86 2.02
N MET A 80 -18.94 -1.23 0.84
CA MET A 80 -20.13 -0.66 0.23
C MET A 80 -21.11 -1.77 -0.18
N ASP A 81 -20.63 -2.85 -0.78
CA ASP A 81 -21.45 -4.01 -1.14
C ASP A 81 -22.09 -4.66 0.09
N LEU A 82 -21.32 -4.86 1.17
CA LEU A 82 -21.84 -5.38 2.42
C LEU A 82 -22.93 -4.47 3.00
N LYS A 83 -22.65 -3.17 3.08
CA LYS A 83 -23.62 -2.17 3.57
C LYS A 83 -24.90 -2.19 2.75
N ASN A 84 -24.79 -2.25 1.43
CA ASN A 84 -25.93 -2.31 0.53
C ASN A 84 -26.71 -3.61 0.70
N GLY A 85 -26.03 -4.76 0.78
CA GLY A 85 -26.66 -6.06 1.03
C GLY A 85 -27.43 -6.09 2.35
N MET A 86 -26.84 -5.58 3.43
CA MET A 86 -27.52 -5.46 4.73
C MET A 86 -28.75 -4.57 4.65
N LYS A 87 -28.67 -3.45 3.93
CA LYS A 87 -29.81 -2.54 3.73
C LYS A 87 -30.94 -3.22 2.95
N ILE A 88 -30.60 -3.89 1.85
CA ILE A 88 -31.57 -4.64 1.03
C ILE A 88 -32.29 -5.67 1.90
N LEU A 89 -31.56 -6.48 2.67
CA LEU A 89 -32.18 -7.49 3.53
C LEU A 89 -33.08 -6.88 4.60
N LYS A 90 -32.61 -5.81 5.26
CA LYS A 90 -33.35 -5.13 6.34
C LYS A 90 -34.66 -4.51 5.85
N ASP A 91 -34.62 -3.88 4.68
CA ASP A 91 -35.73 -3.10 4.14
C ASP A 91 -36.69 -3.93 3.27
N ASN A 92 -36.32 -5.18 2.93
CA ASN A 92 -37.14 -6.06 2.09
C ASN A 92 -38.36 -6.59 2.85
N LYS A 93 -39.51 -5.95 2.61
CA LYS A 93 -40.81 -6.35 3.17
C LYS A 93 -41.22 -7.76 2.75
N THR A 94 -40.97 -8.16 1.52
CA THR A 94 -41.33 -9.50 1.02
C THR A 94 -40.56 -10.58 1.78
N PHE A 95 -39.25 -10.40 1.97
CA PHE A 95 -38.42 -11.31 2.76
C PHE A 95 -38.92 -11.43 4.20
N ARG A 96 -39.32 -10.31 4.81
CA ARG A 96 -39.96 -10.33 6.13
C ARG A 96 -41.24 -11.18 6.15
N HIS A 97 -42.15 -10.99 5.20
CA HIS A 97 -43.40 -11.77 5.14
C HIS A 97 -43.12 -13.27 4.92
N ILE A 98 -42.12 -13.61 4.10
CA ILE A 98 -41.70 -15.01 3.92
C ILE A 98 -41.25 -15.61 5.26
N MET A 99 -40.43 -14.88 6.04
CA MET A 99 -39.98 -15.35 7.35
C MET A 99 -41.13 -15.46 8.36
N GLU A 100 -42.11 -14.57 8.32
CA GLU A 100 -43.32 -14.65 9.15
C GLU A 100 -44.16 -15.90 8.82
N VAL A 101 -44.35 -16.21 7.53
CA VAL A 101 -45.06 -17.43 7.11
C VAL A 101 -44.28 -18.68 7.50
N LEU A 102 -42.97 -18.71 7.30
CA LEU A 102 -42.10 -19.82 7.71
C LEU A 102 -42.18 -20.05 9.22
N LEU A 103 -42.17 -18.99 10.02
CA LEU A 103 -42.35 -19.07 11.47
C LEU A 103 -43.71 -19.66 11.84
N ALA A 104 -44.80 -19.17 11.24
CA ALA A 104 -46.15 -19.65 11.53
C ALA A 104 -46.32 -21.14 11.19
N VAL A 105 -45.85 -21.57 10.03
CA VAL A 105 -45.88 -22.98 9.62
C VAL A 105 -44.99 -23.83 10.53
N GLY A 106 -43.78 -23.36 10.86
CA GLY A 106 -42.86 -24.05 11.76
C GLY A 106 -43.45 -24.25 13.16
N ASN A 107 -44.08 -23.23 13.73
CA ASN A 107 -44.74 -23.31 15.03
C ASN A 107 -45.89 -24.33 15.02
N TYR A 108 -46.74 -24.27 13.97
CA TYR A 108 -47.83 -25.22 13.80
C TYR A 108 -47.34 -26.68 13.72
N LEU A 109 -46.32 -26.94 12.91
CA LEU A 109 -45.78 -28.29 12.74
C LEU A 109 -45.06 -28.81 14.00
N ASN A 110 -44.48 -27.92 14.79
CA ASN A 110 -43.77 -28.28 16.02
C ASN A 110 -44.70 -28.39 17.24
N GLY A 111 -46.00 -28.09 17.12
CA GLY A 111 -46.96 -28.13 18.23
C GLY A 111 -46.67 -27.08 19.32
N VAL A 112 -45.98 -26.01 18.97
CA VAL A 112 -45.72 -24.86 19.86
C VAL A 112 -46.75 -23.78 19.51
N GLU A 113 -47.92 -23.85 20.14
CA GLU A 113 -48.85 -22.69 20.22
C GLU A 113 -48.47 -21.82 21.43
#